data_AF-A0AAW5VFM9-F1
#
_entry.id   AF-A0AAW5VFM9-F1
#
_cell.length_a   1.000
_cell.length_b   1.000
_cell.length_c   1.000
_cell.angle_alpha   90.00
_cell.angle_beta   90.00
_cell.angle_gamma   90.00
#
_symmetry.space_group_name_H-M   'P 1'
#
loop_
_entity.id
_entity.type
_entity.pdbx_description
1 polymer ?
#
loop_
_entity_poly.entity_id
_entity_poly.type
_entity_poly.pdbx_seq_one_letter_code
_entity_poly.pdbx_strand_id
1 'polypeptide(L)'
;MKRIVVSFYLILLFASCFESGVEKENKEEYKQTLFLTTLYLVRQSGNCIKTDSTLANNNQFCSRRPLGVCSVNQLVLTQNELNVMLNEMRTIQNRTTDCQESILQSGILVLKVTTANETEILKSRFSFRVVDSCEFEGFQVSSGKRLANFSEIQWLESVRGKIAKAAKTIANNGFLPQVNRDRANSCLNLEFKDWEKDLAQGNLENKILVEINPP
;
A
#
# COMPACT_ATOMS: atom_id res chain seq x y z
N MET A 1 58.39 40.85 -15.91
CA MET A 1 57.04 40.43 -16.34
C MET A 1 56.84 38.90 -16.34
N LYS A 2 57.74 38.08 -16.91
CA LYS A 2 57.56 36.60 -16.97
C LYS A 2 57.37 35.88 -15.62
N ARG A 3 58.07 36.31 -14.54
CA ARG A 3 57.93 35.69 -13.20
C ARG A 3 56.58 35.97 -12.52
N ILE A 4 55.99 37.14 -12.75
CA ILE A 4 54.72 37.55 -12.13
C ILE A 4 53.56 36.74 -12.73
N VAL A 5 53.60 36.51 -14.05
CA VAL A 5 52.58 35.72 -14.77
C VAL A 5 52.60 34.25 -14.33
N VAL A 6 53.79 33.68 -14.08
CA VAL A 6 53.94 32.31 -13.59
C VAL A 6 53.42 32.15 -12.16
N SER A 7 53.69 33.12 -11.27
CA SER A 7 53.15 33.12 -9.90
C SER A 7 51.62 33.27 -9.87
N PHE A 8 51.04 34.05 -10.79
CA PHE A 8 49.58 34.21 -10.88
C PHE A 8 48.89 32.92 -11.35
N TYR A 9 49.51 32.18 -12.28
CA TYR A 9 49.01 30.88 -12.75
C TYR A 9 49.05 29.80 -11.66
N LEU A 10 50.08 29.79 -10.82
CA LEU A 10 50.18 28.89 -9.68
C LEU A 10 49.11 29.17 -8.62
N ILE A 11 48.84 30.44 -8.31
CA ILE A 11 47.81 30.83 -7.33
C ILE A 11 46.39 30.45 -7.83
N LEU A 12 46.12 30.60 -9.12
CA LEU A 12 44.85 30.19 -9.72
C LEU A 12 44.66 28.66 -9.68
N LEU A 13 45.72 27.87 -9.84
CA LEU A 13 45.69 26.41 -9.71
C LEU A 13 45.48 25.95 -8.26
N PHE A 14 46.01 26.68 -7.26
CA PHE A 14 45.76 26.38 -5.85
C PHE A 14 44.33 26.72 -5.43
N ALA A 15 43.73 27.80 -5.95
CA ALA A 15 42.34 28.15 -5.66
C ALA A 15 41.33 27.12 -6.20
N SER A 16 41.64 26.43 -7.30
CA SER A 16 40.78 25.37 -7.88
C SER A 16 40.82 24.02 -7.13
N CYS A 17 41.70 23.85 -6.14
CA CYS A 17 41.87 22.61 -5.38
C CYS A 17 41.28 22.64 -3.96
N PHE A 18 40.56 23.70 -3.58
CA PHE A 18 39.94 23.85 -2.26
C PHE A 18 38.40 23.76 -2.34
N GLU A 19 37.85 22.72 -2.97
CA GLU A 19 36.51 22.26 -2.55
C GLU A 19 36.77 21.50 -1.25
N SER A 20 36.33 22.03 -0.10
CA SER A 20 36.58 21.37 1.19
C SER A 20 35.93 19.98 1.19
N GLY A 21 36.54 19.00 1.87
CA GLY A 21 35.98 17.64 1.94
C GLY A 21 34.52 17.61 2.41
N VAL A 22 34.17 18.52 3.33
CA VAL A 22 32.80 18.73 3.85
C VAL A 22 31.85 19.27 2.79
N GLU A 23 32.30 20.19 1.94
CA GLU A 23 31.47 20.76 0.87
C GLU A 23 31.21 19.73 -0.24
N LYS A 24 32.21 18.89 -0.55
CA LYS A 24 32.04 17.75 -1.46
C LYS A 24 31.10 16.70 -0.89
N GLU A 25 31.24 16.36 0.38
CA GLU A 25 30.36 15.41 1.11
C GLU A 25 28.91 15.89 1.12
N ASN A 26 28.65 17.13 1.54
CA ASN A 26 27.31 17.74 1.54
C ASN A 26 26.67 17.74 0.13
N LYS A 27 27.45 17.96 -0.92
CA LYS A 27 26.99 17.96 -2.31
C LYS A 27 26.66 16.55 -2.80
N GLU A 28 27.40 15.54 -2.35
CA GLU A 28 27.11 14.13 -2.63
C GLU A 28 25.86 13.68 -1.86
N GLU A 29 25.73 14.00 -0.57
CA GLU A 29 24.53 13.73 0.23
C GLU A 29 23.27 14.39 -0.35
N TYR A 30 23.37 15.65 -0.78
CA TYR A 30 22.28 16.35 -1.43
C TYR A 30 21.83 15.66 -2.71
N LYS A 31 22.79 15.23 -3.55
CA LYS A 31 22.49 14.48 -4.78
C LYS A 31 21.81 13.15 -4.49
N GLN A 32 22.29 12.41 -3.49
CA GLN A 32 21.69 11.14 -3.08
C GLN A 32 20.27 11.36 -2.54
N THR A 33 20.09 12.36 -1.68
CA THR A 33 18.77 12.73 -1.13
C THR A 33 17.79 13.11 -2.23
N LEU A 34 18.22 13.93 -3.19
CA LEU A 34 17.40 14.34 -4.33
C LEU A 34 17.03 13.13 -5.19
N PHE A 35 17.99 12.25 -5.47
CA PHE A 35 17.74 11.02 -6.23
C PHE A 35 16.72 10.11 -5.53
N LEU A 36 16.90 9.84 -4.24
CA LEU A 36 15.99 9.00 -3.45
C LEU A 36 14.59 9.63 -3.33
N THR A 37 14.52 10.95 -3.14
CA THR A 37 13.25 11.68 -3.09
C THR A 37 12.53 11.61 -4.42
N THR A 38 13.25 11.84 -5.53
CA THR A 38 12.67 11.75 -6.88
C THR A 38 12.18 10.33 -7.16
N LEU A 39 12.98 9.31 -6.84
CA LEU A 39 12.60 7.92 -6.98
C LEU A 39 11.34 7.58 -6.16
N TYR A 40 11.26 8.06 -4.92
CA TYR A 40 10.08 7.90 -4.08
C TYR A 40 8.84 8.53 -4.72
N LEU A 41 8.93 9.77 -5.19
CA LEU A 41 7.81 10.47 -5.83
C LEU A 41 7.34 9.76 -7.10
N VAL A 42 8.26 9.29 -7.94
CA VAL A 42 7.94 8.50 -9.13
C VAL A 42 7.26 7.19 -8.76
N ARG A 43 7.69 6.53 -7.69
CA ARG A 43 7.06 5.27 -7.23
C ARG A 43 5.67 5.48 -6.62
N GLN A 44 5.36 6.69 -6.13
CA GLN A 44 4.07 7.07 -5.57
C GLN A 44 3.11 7.69 -6.61
N SER A 45 3.54 7.86 -7.87
CA SER A 45 2.69 8.45 -8.90
C SER A 45 1.80 7.44 -9.61
N GLY A 46 0.73 7.96 -10.20
CA GLY A 46 -0.22 7.21 -11.03
C GLY A 46 -1.17 6.31 -10.26
N ASN A 47 -2.02 5.65 -11.03
CA ASN A 47 -2.98 4.63 -10.63
C ASN A 47 -2.67 3.32 -11.37
N CYS A 48 -3.34 2.24 -10.97
CA CYS A 48 -3.09 0.92 -11.50
C CYS A 48 -4.34 0.34 -12.14
N ILE A 49 -4.24 -0.06 -13.40
CA ILE A 49 -5.24 -0.89 -14.08
C ILE A 49 -4.74 -2.34 -14.07
N LYS A 50 -5.53 -3.22 -13.46
CA LYS A 50 -5.39 -4.67 -13.49
C LYS A 50 -6.38 -5.23 -14.51
N THR A 51 -5.92 -6.04 -15.45
CA THR A 51 -6.78 -6.74 -16.42
C THR A 51 -6.73 -8.23 -16.15
N ASP A 52 -7.89 -8.90 -16.11
CA ASP A 52 -8.04 -10.35 -15.94
C ASP A 52 -8.41 -11.02 -17.27
N SER A 53 -7.47 -11.74 -17.89
CA SER A 53 -7.69 -12.37 -19.19
C SER A 53 -8.72 -13.50 -19.17
N THR A 54 -9.13 -13.99 -18.01
CA THR A 54 -10.15 -15.04 -17.88
C THR A 54 -11.58 -14.52 -17.93
N LEU A 55 -11.78 -13.20 -17.76
CA LEU A 55 -13.10 -12.57 -17.83
C LEU A 55 -13.35 -12.05 -19.25
N ALA A 56 -14.48 -12.46 -19.84
CA ALA A 56 -14.86 -12.05 -21.19
C ALA A 56 -15.38 -10.60 -21.25
N ASN A 57 -16.00 -10.11 -20.17
CA ASN A 57 -16.55 -8.75 -20.04
C ASN A 57 -16.16 -8.18 -18.68
N ASN A 58 -16.06 -6.84 -18.57
CA ASN A 58 -15.70 -6.12 -17.34
C ASN A 58 -14.44 -6.67 -16.68
N ASN A 59 -13.42 -6.91 -17.50
CA ASN A 59 -12.18 -7.57 -17.12
C ASN A 59 -11.09 -6.61 -16.63
N GLN A 60 -11.34 -5.32 -16.65
CA GLN A 60 -10.42 -4.29 -16.17
C GLN A 60 -10.88 -3.74 -14.83
N PHE A 61 -9.92 -3.48 -13.95
CA PHE A 61 -10.13 -2.97 -12.61
C PHE A 61 -9.11 -1.86 -12.37
N CYS A 62 -9.57 -0.66 -12.03
CA CYS A 62 -8.68 0.45 -11.69
C CYS A 62 -8.66 0.71 -10.19
N SER A 63 -7.47 0.96 -9.63
CA SER A 63 -7.27 1.35 -8.24
C SER A 63 -6.22 2.44 -8.11
N ARG A 64 -6.20 3.13 -6.97
CA ARG A 64 -5.19 4.15 -6.64
C ARG A 64 -3.87 3.55 -6.15
N ARG A 65 -3.47 2.38 -6.68
CA ARG A 65 -2.14 1.81 -6.42
C ARG A 65 -1.12 2.46 -7.35
N PRO A 66 0.00 2.97 -6.84
CA PRO A 66 0.93 3.74 -7.65
C PRO A 66 1.88 2.84 -8.44
N LEU A 67 2.68 3.45 -9.30
CA LEU A 67 3.65 2.80 -10.18
C LEU A 67 4.56 1.81 -9.45
N GLY A 68 5.05 2.17 -8.25
CA GLY A 68 5.95 1.31 -7.48
C GLY A 68 5.33 -0.01 -7.02
N VAL A 69 4.00 -0.13 -7.10
CA VAL A 69 3.23 -1.29 -6.63
C VAL A 69 2.46 -1.95 -7.78
N CYS A 70 2.13 -1.23 -8.86
CA CYS A 70 1.32 -1.72 -9.99
C CYS A 70 1.98 -2.86 -10.79
N SER A 71 1.84 -4.09 -10.29
CA SER A 71 2.43 -5.29 -10.87
C SER A 71 1.77 -6.55 -10.32
N VAL A 72 2.11 -7.70 -10.92
CA VAL A 72 1.66 -9.02 -10.46
C VAL A 72 2.02 -9.30 -9.00
N ASN A 73 3.05 -8.65 -8.47
CA ASN A 73 3.49 -8.85 -7.08
C ASN A 73 2.41 -8.46 -6.06
N GLN A 74 1.42 -7.64 -6.43
CA GLN A 74 0.25 -7.36 -5.57
C GLN A 74 -0.56 -8.62 -5.23
N LEU A 75 -0.48 -9.64 -6.08
CA LEU A 75 -1.25 -10.88 -5.94
C LEU A 75 -0.40 -12.03 -5.38
N VAL A 76 0.89 -11.79 -5.15
CA VAL A 76 1.84 -12.78 -4.66
C VAL A 76 2.06 -12.52 -3.17
N LEU A 77 1.86 -13.55 -2.36
CA LEU A 77 2.17 -13.50 -0.92
C LEU A 77 3.43 -14.31 -0.65
N THR A 78 4.47 -13.66 -0.17
CA THR A 78 5.72 -14.30 0.22
C THR A 78 5.65 -14.88 1.64
N GLN A 79 6.57 -15.80 1.96
CA GLN A 79 6.68 -16.35 3.32
C GLN A 79 6.97 -15.27 4.37
N ASN A 80 7.78 -14.26 4.02
CA ASN A 80 8.13 -13.18 4.94
C ASN A 80 6.91 -12.30 5.23
N GLU A 81 6.13 -11.92 4.21
CA GLU A 81 4.89 -11.17 4.39
C GLU A 81 3.90 -11.95 5.24
N LEU A 82 3.72 -13.25 4.97
CA LEU A 82 2.86 -14.10 5.78
C LEU A 82 3.30 -14.14 7.25
N ASN A 83 4.61 -14.26 7.51
CA ASN A 83 5.15 -14.26 8.87
C ASN A 83 4.90 -12.92 9.59
N VAL A 84 5.08 -11.79 8.89
CA VAL A 84 4.78 -10.46 9.43
C VAL A 84 3.30 -10.36 9.78
N MET A 85 2.42 -10.79 8.87
CA MET A 85 0.98 -10.77 9.10
C MET A 85 0.55 -11.64 10.30
N LEU A 86 1.10 -12.85 10.42
CA LEU A 86 0.80 -13.74 11.54
C LEU A 86 1.32 -13.20 12.87
N ASN A 87 2.48 -12.54 12.87
CA ASN A 87 3.02 -11.90 14.07
C ASN A 87 2.16 -10.71 14.51
N GLU A 88 1.77 -9.83 13.58
CA GLU A 88 0.88 -8.71 13.88
C GLU A 88 -0.48 -9.20 14.42
N MET A 89 -1.04 -10.25 13.81
CA MET A 89 -2.28 -10.88 14.29
C MET A 89 -2.13 -11.39 15.73
N ARG A 90 -1.02 -12.07 16.06
CA ARG A 90 -0.74 -12.54 17.42
C ARG A 90 -0.58 -11.38 18.40
N THR A 91 0.06 -10.29 17.99
CA THR A 91 0.18 -9.08 18.82
C THR A 91 -1.20 -8.52 19.18
N ILE A 92 -2.11 -8.43 18.20
CA ILE A 92 -3.50 -7.99 18.43
C ILE A 92 -4.23 -8.96 19.34
N GLN A 93 -4.14 -10.27 19.07
CA GLN A 93 -4.77 -11.31 19.89
C GLN A 93 -4.33 -11.25 21.36
N ASN A 94 -3.04 -11.07 21.60
CA ASN A 94 -2.47 -11.01 22.96
C ASN A 94 -2.85 -9.73 23.70
N ARG A 95 -2.99 -8.60 22.98
CA ARG A 95 -3.40 -7.32 23.56
C ARG A 95 -4.89 -7.26 23.85
N THR A 96 -5.72 -7.80 22.96
CA THR A 96 -7.17 -7.65 22.98
C THR A 96 -7.84 -9.01 22.69
N THR A 97 -8.08 -9.78 23.74
CA THR A 97 -8.66 -11.14 23.63
C THR A 97 -10.05 -11.16 22.98
N ASP A 98 -10.83 -10.09 23.14
CA ASP A 98 -12.15 -9.91 22.50
C ASP A 98 -12.07 -9.91 20.97
N CYS A 99 -10.89 -9.70 20.38
CA CYS A 99 -10.69 -9.78 18.93
C CYS A 99 -10.62 -11.21 18.38
N GLN A 100 -10.61 -12.26 19.22
CA GLN A 100 -10.39 -13.63 18.77
C GLN A 100 -11.39 -14.10 17.69
N GLU A 101 -12.69 -13.87 17.87
CA GLU A 101 -13.69 -14.24 16.86
C GLU A 101 -13.50 -13.43 15.57
N SER A 102 -13.17 -12.15 15.69
CA SER A 102 -12.90 -11.28 14.54
C SER A 102 -11.66 -11.73 13.76
N ILE A 103 -10.63 -12.22 14.45
CA ILE A 103 -9.44 -12.82 13.84
C ILE A 103 -9.81 -14.10 13.08
N LEU A 104 -10.62 -14.99 13.67
CA LEU A 104 -11.07 -16.22 13.01
C LEU A 104 -11.82 -15.91 11.70
N GLN A 105 -12.71 -14.92 11.73
CA GLN A 105 -13.51 -14.52 10.57
C GLN A 105 -12.77 -13.61 9.56
N SER A 106 -11.58 -13.09 9.92
CA SER A 106 -10.81 -12.17 9.06
C SER A 106 -10.17 -12.83 7.83
N GLY A 107 -10.10 -14.16 7.80
CA GLY A 107 -9.43 -14.92 6.74
C GLY A 107 -7.91 -14.89 6.79
N ILE A 108 -7.28 -14.27 7.82
CA ILE A 108 -5.82 -14.22 7.95
C ILE A 108 -5.23 -15.62 8.14
N LEU A 109 -5.90 -16.48 8.92
CA LEU A 109 -5.43 -17.82 9.24
C LEU A 109 -5.45 -18.80 8.06
N VAL A 110 -6.17 -18.48 6.98
CA VAL A 110 -6.23 -19.30 5.76
C VAL A 110 -5.30 -18.79 4.65
N LEU A 111 -4.55 -17.71 4.91
CA LEU A 111 -3.55 -17.21 3.96
C LEU A 111 -2.41 -18.22 3.82
N LYS A 112 -1.99 -18.42 2.57
CA LYS A 112 -0.89 -19.31 2.21
C LYS A 112 0.08 -18.58 1.29
N VAL A 113 1.35 -18.97 1.37
CA VAL A 113 2.38 -18.47 0.45
C VAL A 113 2.01 -18.87 -0.97
N THR A 114 2.15 -17.93 -1.89
CA THR A 114 1.95 -18.19 -3.32
C THR A 114 3.10 -19.04 -3.84
N THR A 115 2.77 -20.19 -4.42
CA THR A 115 3.77 -21.10 -5.02
C THR A 115 4.29 -20.55 -6.35
N ALA A 116 5.41 -21.10 -6.83
CA ALA A 116 5.96 -20.72 -8.14
C ALA A 116 4.97 -20.99 -9.28
N ASN A 117 4.28 -22.14 -9.25
CA ASN A 117 3.28 -22.48 -10.26
C ASN A 117 2.08 -21.52 -10.22
N GLU A 118 1.58 -21.18 -9.04
CA GLU A 118 0.52 -20.17 -8.89
C GLU A 118 0.99 -18.79 -9.40
N THR A 119 2.25 -18.43 -9.18
CA THR A 119 2.81 -17.16 -9.68
C THR A 119 2.81 -17.10 -11.21
N GLU A 120 3.17 -18.19 -11.90
CA GLU A 120 3.13 -18.23 -13.37
C GLU A 120 1.68 -18.21 -13.91
N ILE A 121 0.74 -18.84 -13.20
CA ILE A 121 -0.69 -18.71 -13.51
C ILE A 121 -1.15 -17.26 -13.34
N LEU A 122 -0.74 -16.58 -12.27
CA LEU A 122 -1.09 -15.17 -12.04
C LEU A 122 -0.52 -14.25 -13.13
N LYS A 123 0.72 -14.48 -13.57
CA LYS A 123 1.35 -13.71 -14.65
C LYS A 123 0.68 -13.89 -16.01
N SER A 124 0.22 -15.11 -16.31
CA SER A 124 -0.49 -15.38 -17.58
C SER A 124 -1.95 -14.89 -17.55
N ARG A 125 -2.57 -14.86 -16.36
CA ARG A 125 -3.93 -14.38 -16.16
C ARG A 125 -4.04 -12.86 -16.07
N PHE A 126 -3.13 -12.20 -15.35
CA PHE A 126 -3.27 -10.79 -15.01
C PHE A 126 -2.21 -9.94 -15.69
N SER A 127 -2.64 -8.84 -16.32
CA SER A 127 -1.76 -7.78 -16.79
C SER A 127 -2.00 -6.48 -16.01
N PHE A 128 -0.94 -5.68 -15.88
CA PHE A 128 -0.96 -4.46 -15.09
C PHE A 128 -0.44 -3.30 -15.93
N ARG A 129 -1.13 -2.16 -15.87
CA ARG A 129 -0.76 -0.92 -16.56
C ARG A 129 -0.88 0.25 -15.61
N VAL A 130 0.16 1.08 -15.57
CA VAL A 130 0.13 2.35 -14.83
C VAL A 130 -0.49 3.42 -15.71
N VAL A 131 -1.34 4.24 -15.11
CA VAL A 131 -2.07 5.34 -15.77
C VAL A 131 -2.06 6.58 -14.88
N ASP A 132 -2.29 7.76 -15.45
CA ASP A 132 -2.26 9.00 -14.68
C ASP A 132 -3.41 9.08 -13.66
N SER A 133 -4.62 8.72 -14.07
CA SER A 133 -5.78 8.57 -13.16
C SER A 133 -6.77 7.53 -13.69
N CYS A 134 -7.63 7.02 -12.81
CA CYS A 134 -8.66 6.06 -13.23
C CYS A 134 -9.75 6.77 -14.03
N GLU A 135 -10.05 8.00 -13.63
CA GLU A 135 -11.07 8.86 -14.21
C GLU A 135 -10.72 9.26 -15.67
N PHE A 136 -9.44 9.52 -15.95
CA PHE A 136 -8.97 9.81 -17.32
C PHE A 136 -9.08 8.59 -18.26
N GLU A 137 -8.97 7.39 -17.70
CA GLU A 137 -9.13 6.12 -18.43
C GLU A 137 -10.60 5.68 -18.55
N GLY A 138 -11.54 6.55 -18.16
CA GLY A 138 -12.98 6.34 -18.33
C GLY A 138 -13.65 5.56 -17.19
N PHE A 139 -12.93 5.23 -16.12
CA PHE A 139 -13.53 4.61 -14.94
C PHE A 139 -14.31 5.66 -14.14
N GLN A 140 -15.57 5.38 -13.87
CA GLN A 140 -16.45 6.30 -13.14
C GLN A 140 -16.97 5.67 -11.86
N VAL A 141 -16.98 6.47 -10.79
CA VAL A 141 -17.50 6.05 -9.50
C VAL A 141 -18.98 6.48 -9.41
N SER A 142 -19.86 5.55 -9.04
CA SER A 142 -21.28 5.87 -8.83
C SER A 142 -21.46 6.91 -7.72
N SER A 143 -22.55 7.69 -7.78
CA SER A 143 -22.89 8.68 -6.75
C SER A 143 -22.91 8.06 -5.35
N GLY A 144 -22.33 8.77 -4.38
CA GLY A 144 -22.22 8.31 -2.99
C GLY A 144 -21.10 7.30 -2.71
N LYS A 145 -20.27 6.96 -3.72
CA LYS A 145 -19.08 6.13 -3.56
C LYS A 145 -17.82 6.92 -3.86
N ARG A 146 -16.68 6.46 -3.34
CA ARG A 146 -15.34 6.97 -3.67
C ARG A 146 -14.31 5.85 -3.76
N LEU A 147 -13.26 6.07 -4.54
CA LEU A 147 -12.05 5.24 -4.47
C LEU A 147 -11.27 5.53 -3.19
N ALA A 148 -10.79 4.47 -2.54
CA ALA A 148 -9.81 4.54 -1.48
C ALA A 148 -8.49 5.10 -2.02
N ASN A 149 -7.84 5.99 -1.28
CA ASN A 149 -6.46 6.38 -1.58
C ASN A 149 -5.49 5.24 -1.27
N PHE A 150 -4.21 5.37 -1.66
CA PHE A 150 -3.26 4.27 -1.50
C PHE A 150 -3.04 3.84 -0.04
N SER A 151 -2.94 4.79 0.91
CA SER A 151 -2.74 4.45 2.32
C SER A 151 -3.97 3.77 2.94
N GLU A 152 -5.17 4.18 2.52
CA GLU A 152 -6.41 3.50 2.87
C GLU A 152 -6.47 2.07 2.31
N ILE A 153 -6.03 1.86 1.06
CA ILE A 153 -5.93 0.51 0.47
C ILE A 153 -4.97 -0.36 1.28
N GLN A 154 -3.75 0.15 1.55
CA GLN A 154 -2.76 -0.57 2.35
C GLN A 154 -3.31 -0.94 3.73
N TRP A 155 -4.04 -0.02 4.37
CA TRP A 155 -4.66 -0.29 5.66
C TRP A 155 -5.77 -1.33 5.55
N LEU A 156 -6.67 -1.22 4.58
CA LEU A 156 -7.77 -2.18 4.36
C LEU A 156 -7.26 -3.61 4.07
N GLU A 157 -6.11 -3.73 3.40
CA GLU A 157 -5.48 -5.01 3.07
C GLU A 157 -4.57 -5.55 4.18
N SER A 158 -4.22 -4.72 5.16
CA SER A 158 -3.43 -5.12 6.34
C SER A 158 -4.19 -6.07 7.27
N VAL A 159 -3.46 -6.66 8.22
CA VAL A 159 -4.03 -7.47 9.32
C VAL A 159 -5.09 -6.69 10.10
N ARG A 160 -4.78 -5.44 10.45
CA ARG A 160 -5.71 -4.55 11.16
C ARG A 160 -6.99 -4.32 10.37
N GLY A 161 -6.87 -3.97 9.09
CA GLY A 161 -8.02 -3.74 8.23
C GLY A 161 -8.92 -4.97 8.08
N LYS A 162 -8.32 -6.16 7.88
CA LYS A 162 -9.05 -7.43 7.81
C LYS A 162 -9.79 -7.76 9.10
N ILE A 163 -9.15 -7.60 10.27
CA ILE A 163 -9.78 -7.83 11.58
C ILE A 163 -10.88 -6.80 11.83
N ALA A 164 -10.66 -5.52 11.57
CA ALA A 164 -11.66 -4.46 11.75
C ALA A 164 -12.91 -4.70 10.89
N LYS A 165 -12.73 -5.09 9.63
CA LYS A 165 -13.84 -5.46 8.74
C LYS A 165 -14.61 -6.66 9.28
N ALA A 166 -13.92 -7.71 9.70
CA ALA A 166 -14.56 -8.88 10.30
C ALA A 166 -15.33 -8.52 11.58
N ALA A 167 -14.74 -7.71 12.45
CA ALA A 167 -15.39 -7.24 13.67
C ALA A 167 -16.65 -6.41 13.37
N LYS A 168 -16.61 -5.53 12.36
CA LYS A 168 -17.80 -4.79 11.89
C LYS A 168 -18.88 -5.72 11.35
N THR A 169 -18.50 -6.70 10.53
CA THR A 169 -19.43 -7.71 10.02
C THR A 169 -20.10 -8.49 11.16
N ILE A 170 -19.34 -8.93 12.16
CA ILE A 170 -19.87 -9.64 13.33
C ILE A 170 -20.79 -8.73 14.14
N ALA A 171 -20.35 -7.52 14.47
CA ALA A 171 -21.11 -6.56 15.27
C ALA A 171 -22.47 -6.19 14.63
N ASN A 172 -22.51 -6.06 13.31
CA ASN A 172 -23.72 -5.74 12.55
C ASN A 172 -24.61 -6.97 12.29
N ASN A 173 -24.16 -8.18 12.62
CA ASN A 173 -24.91 -9.40 12.35
C ASN A 173 -25.92 -9.72 13.47
N GLY A 174 -27.19 -9.38 13.22
CA GLY A 174 -28.30 -9.63 14.13
C GLY A 174 -28.58 -11.11 14.43
N PHE A 175 -28.10 -12.04 13.60
CA PHE A 175 -28.31 -13.49 13.78
C PHE A 175 -27.29 -14.14 14.72
N LEU A 176 -26.16 -13.48 14.99
CA LEU A 176 -25.16 -14.02 15.92
C LEU A 176 -25.60 -13.86 17.38
N PRO A 177 -25.05 -14.64 18.33
CA PRO A 177 -25.27 -14.41 19.75
C PRO A 177 -24.82 -13.00 20.18
N GLN A 178 -25.56 -12.39 21.10
CA GLN A 178 -25.24 -11.04 21.62
C GLN A 178 -23.79 -10.95 22.14
N VAL A 179 -23.33 -11.98 22.84
CA VAL A 179 -21.94 -12.06 23.36
C VAL A 179 -20.90 -11.91 22.25
N ASN A 180 -21.15 -12.49 21.07
CA ASN A 180 -20.20 -12.39 19.95
C ASN A 180 -20.19 -10.97 19.38
N ARG A 181 -21.37 -10.33 19.26
CA ARG A 181 -21.47 -8.92 18.86
C ARG A 181 -20.80 -7.99 19.85
N ASP A 182 -20.99 -8.21 21.15
CA ASP A 182 -20.42 -7.39 22.21
C ASP A 182 -18.89 -7.49 22.21
N ARG A 183 -18.35 -8.70 22.05
CA ARG A 183 -16.90 -8.90 21.88
C ARG A 183 -16.36 -8.22 20.62
N ALA A 184 -17.07 -8.31 19.50
CA ALA A 184 -16.65 -7.62 18.28
C ALA A 184 -16.68 -6.09 18.43
N ASN A 185 -17.69 -5.53 19.11
CA ASN A 185 -17.73 -4.12 19.45
C ASN A 185 -16.61 -3.71 20.43
N SER A 186 -16.33 -4.54 21.43
CA SER A 186 -15.21 -4.34 22.36
C SER A 186 -13.86 -4.34 21.61
N CYS A 187 -13.64 -5.32 20.74
CA CYS A 187 -12.49 -5.36 19.84
C CYS A 187 -12.36 -4.06 19.03
N LEU A 188 -13.45 -3.62 18.37
CA LEU A 188 -13.45 -2.36 17.61
C LEU A 188 -13.03 -1.16 18.46
N ASN A 189 -13.55 -1.06 19.68
CA ASN A 189 -13.34 0.11 20.53
C ASN A 189 -11.96 0.13 21.21
N LEU A 190 -11.41 -1.03 21.56
CA LEU A 190 -10.13 -1.14 22.26
C LEU A 190 -8.94 -1.13 21.30
N GLU A 191 -9.11 -1.70 20.11
CA GLU A 191 -8.00 -1.97 19.20
C GLU A 191 -7.89 -0.93 18.08
N PHE A 192 -9.00 -0.30 17.66
CA PHE A 192 -9.05 0.52 16.46
C PHE A 192 -9.49 1.97 16.72
N LYS A 193 -8.88 2.89 15.98
CA LYS A 193 -9.21 4.32 15.98
C LYS A 193 -10.55 4.57 15.27
N ASP A 194 -11.17 5.72 15.53
CA ASP A 194 -12.46 6.07 14.89
C ASP A 194 -12.39 6.08 13.37
N TRP A 195 -11.37 6.72 12.79
CA TRP A 195 -11.18 6.72 11.33
C TRP A 195 -10.95 5.31 10.74
N GLU A 196 -10.32 4.40 11.50
CA GLU A 196 -10.12 3.00 11.09
C GLU A 196 -11.47 2.26 11.05
N LYS A 197 -12.31 2.49 12.06
CA LYS A 197 -13.67 1.94 12.13
C LYS A 197 -14.55 2.46 10.99
N ASP A 198 -14.45 3.75 10.69
CA ASP A 198 -15.21 4.39 9.61
C ASP A 198 -14.76 3.91 8.23
N LEU A 199 -13.44 3.74 8.03
CA LEU A 199 -12.89 3.20 6.79
C LEU A 199 -13.33 1.75 6.56
N ALA A 200 -13.26 0.91 7.60
CA ALA A 200 -13.74 -0.47 7.54
C ALA A 200 -15.25 -0.55 7.23
N GLN A 201 -16.06 0.29 7.89
CA GLN A 201 -17.51 0.36 7.63
C GLN A 201 -17.81 0.84 6.21
N GLY A 202 -17.17 1.93 5.76
CA GLY A 202 -17.38 2.46 4.41
C GLY A 202 -16.97 1.47 3.32
N ASN A 203 -15.94 0.66 3.56
CA ASN A 203 -15.59 -0.43 2.65
C ASN A 203 -16.60 -1.58 2.68
N LEU A 204 -17.07 -1.98 3.87
CA LEU A 204 -18.11 -3.02 4.03
C LEU A 204 -19.42 -2.64 3.34
N GLU A 205 -19.80 -1.36 3.38
CA GLU A 205 -21.00 -0.82 2.74
C GLU A 205 -20.82 -0.50 1.24
N ASN A 206 -19.65 -0.80 0.65
CA ASN A 206 -19.29 -0.45 -0.73
C ASN A 206 -19.37 1.05 -1.05
N LYS A 207 -19.21 1.92 -0.03
CA LYS A 207 -19.07 3.38 -0.19
C LYS A 207 -17.62 3.77 -0.46
N ILE A 208 -16.66 3.02 0.06
CA ILE A 208 -15.22 3.19 -0.17
C ILE A 208 -14.70 1.96 -0.90
N LEU A 209 -14.30 2.14 -2.15
CA LEU A 209 -13.92 1.05 -3.05
C LEU A 209 -12.39 0.96 -3.17
N VAL A 210 -11.85 -0.25 -3.06
CA VAL A 210 -10.41 -0.50 -3.31
C VAL A 210 -10.10 -0.46 -4.81
N GLU A 211 -11.03 -0.96 -5.62
CA GLU A 211 -10.95 -0.95 -7.08
C GLU A 211 -12.33 -0.73 -7.69
N ILE A 212 -12.35 -0.23 -8.93
CA ILE A 212 -13.57 0.00 -9.72
C ILE A 212 -13.44 -0.62 -11.10
N ASN A 213 -14.58 -1.02 -11.65
CA ASN A 213 -14.68 -1.54 -13.01
C ASN A 213 -15.10 -0.42 -13.96
N PRO A 214 -14.91 -0.59 -15.28
CA PRO A 214 -15.60 0.23 -16.26
C PRO A 214 -17.13 0.15 -16.04
N PRO A 215 -17.87 1.21 -16.44
CA PRO A 215 -19.33 1.25 -16.38
C PRO A 215 -20.02 0.07 -17.08
#